data_AF-A0A842S7U9-F1
#
_entry.id   AF-A0A842S7U9-F1
#
_cell.length_a   1.000
_cell.length_b   1.000
_cell.length_c   1.000
_cell.angle_alpha   90.00
_cell.angle_beta   90.00
_cell.angle_gamma   90.00
#
_symmetry.space_group_name_H-M   'P 1'
#
loop_
_entity.id
_entity.type
_entity.pdbx_description
1 polymer ?
#
loop_
_entity_poly.entity_id
_entity_poly.type
_entity_poly.pdbx_seq_one_letter_code
_entity_poly.pdbx_strand_id
1 'polypeptide(L)'
;MKEVVNALLFDENDNILIVKRNSKTGYGMLSIPGGKIERGETQRDAVIREIKEETDLEIKALQFFDEVHYKNEDLKIYLYLAHAQGDIKLDKRELSDYYYMKVDKIKSNRVFSPDKDAITKLKKQLIDYIKVKNQLQQLTGKKYILFTDRGNTSIKLSLNSAKQKNKNKAFIQDQGGWLTYPQFAKKLKFEVIRLKTDYGIVSLSGLDVLDSSFTLLINSMPGYIAEQKNMKKIQEICIKKRSFLINDVSGSIGSEIAKYGDIIIGSFGRWKPVNVKYGGFIATDNLSDYLFMMNTNTRKIDMFYSELNQKLANLTKRRKFFYQKNFKIKKELINQKIIHRKNKGFNVIVKDNKKKIIEYCKKNNYEYTLCPRYIRVLEDAVSIEVKRLEVS
;
A
#
# COMPACT_ATOMS: atom_id res chain seq x y z
N MET A 1 -0.41 15.18 32.47
CA MET A 1 -0.31 14.08 31.49
C MET A 1 1.14 13.82 31.14
N LYS A 2 1.63 12.63 31.45
CA LYS A 2 2.96 12.13 31.07
C LYS A 2 2.89 11.55 29.65
N GLU A 3 3.85 11.90 28.81
CA GLU A 3 3.91 11.41 27.43
C GLU A 3 5.21 10.63 27.19
N VAL A 4 5.09 9.48 26.52
CA VAL A 4 6.17 8.53 26.25
C VAL A 4 6.11 8.12 24.79
N VAL A 5 7.26 7.84 24.20
CA VAL A 5 7.39 7.37 22.82
C VAL A 5 8.15 6.05 22.78
N ASN A 6 7.66 5.12 21.97
CA ASN A 6 8.23 3.77 21.83
C ASN A 6 8.51 3.47 20.35
N ALA A 7 9.64 2.81 20.06
CA ALA A 7 9.99 2.39 18.70
C ALA A 7 9.78 0.89 18.49
N LEU A 8 8.98 0.56 17.47
CA LEU A 8 8.80 -0.79 16.95
C LEU A 8 9.84 -1.04 15.86
N LEU A 9 10.96 -1.65 16.26
CA LEU A 9 12.07 -2.04 15.39
C LEU A 9 11.98 -3.53 15.08
N PHE A 10 12.00 -3.90 13.79
CA PHE A 10 11.90 -5.29 13.34
C PHE A 10 13.22 -5.79 12.78
N ASP A 11 13.60 -7.03 13.08
CA ASP A 11 14.66 -7.75 12.36
C ASP A 11 14.17 -8.30 11.02
N GLU A 12 15.02 -9.01 10.26
CA GLU A 12 14.61 -9.65 9.00
C GLU A 12 13.56 -10.76 9.15
N ASN A 13 13.34 -11.26 10.37
CA ASN A 13 12.43 -12.36 10.69
C ASN A 13 11.09 -11.87 11.29
N ASP A 14 10.82 -10.56 11.21
CA ASP A 14 9.66 -9.88 11.80
C ASP A 14 9.57 -9.99 13.34
N ASN A 15 10.68 -10.28 14.01
CA ASN A 15 10.77 -10.18 15.46
C ASN A 15 10.97 -8.72 15.85
N ILE A 16 10.33 -8.29 16.94
CA ILE A 16 10.49 -6.93 17.46
C ILE A 16 11.64 -6.86 18.47
N LEU A 17 12.38 -5.75 18.44
CA LEU A 17 13.38 -5.44 19.46
C LEU A 17 12.69 -5.15 20.80
N ILE A 18 13.10 -5.90 21.81
CA ILE A 18 12.67 -5.75 23.20
C ILE A 18 13.92 -5.58 24.06
N VAL A 19 13.89 -4.62 24.97
CA VAL A 19 14.99 -4.34 25.89
C VAL A 19 14.64 -4.77 27.30
N LYS A 20 15.65 -5.12 28.09
CA LYS A 20 15.49 -5.52 29.49
C LYS A 20 15.98 -4.40 30.40
N ARG A 21 15.07 -3.84 31.20
CA ARG A 21 15.33 -2.68 32.07
C ARG A 21 16.34 -3.01 33.17
N ASN A 22 17.31 -2.13 33.36
CA ASN A 22 18.27 -2.07 34.48
C ASN A 22 17.98 -0.90 35.44
N SER A 23 17.01 -0.04 35.12
CA SER A 23 16.58 1.05 35.99
C SER A 23 15.84 0.56 37.26
N LYS A 24 15.86 1.34 38.35
CA LYS A 24 15.11 1.06 39.60
C LYS A 24 13.63 0.72 39.35
N THR A 25 12.97 1.48 38.47
CA THR A 25 11.56 1.26 38.12
C THR A 25 11.44 0.14 37.08
N GLY A 26 10.77 -0.95 37.45
CA GLY A 26 10.60 -2.11 36.55
C GLY A 26 11.89 -2.88 36.29
N TYR A 27 12.82 -2.91 37.25
CA TYR A 27 14.09 -3.64 37.15
C TYR A 27 13.87 -5.09 36.69
N GLY A 28 14.63 -5.53 35.68
CA GLY A 28 14.57 -6.87 35.10
C GLY A 28 13.37 -7.14 34.20
N MET A 29 12.41 -6.21 34.09
CA MET A 29 11.25 -6.34 33.20
C MET A 29 11.62 -6.00 31.75
N LEU A 30 10.85 -6.57 30.82
CA LEU A 30 10.95 -6.28 29.39
C LEU A 30 10.20 -5.01 29.02
N SER A 31 10.71 -4.26 28.05
CA SER A 31 10.16 -3.01 27.55
C SER A 31 10.33 -2.91 26.04
N ILE A 32 9.47 -2.14 25.37
CA ILE A 32 9.78 -1.61 24.04
C ILE A 32 10.78 -0.46 24.26
N PRO A 33 11.86 -0.34 23.47
CA PRO A 33 12.81 0.75 23.63
C PRO A 33 12.15 2.09 23.33
N GLY A 34 12.51 3.10 24.11
CA GLY A 34 11.87 4.40 24.13
C GLY A 34 11.74 5.00 25.53
N GLY A 35 11.30 6.25 25.59
CA GLY A 35 11.28 6.99 26.83
C GLY A 35 10.40 8.24 26.78
N LYS A 36 10.64 9.15 27.73
CA LYS A 36 9.74 10.29 27.95
C LYS A 36 10.02 11.37 26.90
N ILE A 37 8.96 12.07 26.51
CA ILE A 37 9.11 13.29 25.71
C ILE A 37 9.60 14.41 26.64
N GLU A 38 10.72 15.04 26.30
CA GLU A 38 11.26 16.15 27.08
C GLU A 38 10.61 17.50 26.73
N ARG A 39 10.81 18.49 27.60
CA ARG A 39 10.23 19.83 27.40
C ARG A 39 10.83 20.49 26.16
N GLY A 40 9.97 20.83 25.21
CA GLY A 40 10.37 21.47 23.95
C GLY A 40 10.70 20.48 22.82
N GLU A 41 10.60 19.18 23.09
CA GLU A 41 10.88 18.12 22.12
C GLU A 41 9.60 17.70 21.36
N THR A 42 9.72 17.40 20.06
CA THR A 42 8.62 16.77 19.32
C THR A 42 8.61 15.26 19.59
N GLN A 43 7.47 14.59 19.42
CA GLN A 43 7.41 13.12 19.53
C GLN A 43 8.45 12.42 18.65
N ARG A 44 8.71 12.96 17.46
CA ARG A 44 9.65 12.37 16.51
C ARG A 44 11.09 12.53 16.98
N ASP A 45 11.45 13.70 17.49
CA ASP A 45 12.77 13.98 18.04
C ASP A 45 13.03 13.09 19.26
N ALA A 46 12.01 12.95 20.13
CA ALA A 46 12.06 12.06 21.30
C ALA A 46 12.37 10.61 20.92
N VAL A 47 11.67 10.03 19.94
CA VAL A 47 11.96 8.63 19.54
C VAL A 47 13.39 8.51 19.00
N ILE A 48 13.84 9.48 18.21
CA ILE A 48 15.18 9.44 17.62
C ILE A 48 16.25 9.51 18.71
N ARG A 49 16.09 10.43 19.67
CA ARG A 49 17.00 10.59 20.80
C ARG A 49 17.03 9.34 21.68
N GLU A 50 15.87 8.90 22.15
CA GLU A 50 15.74 7.75 23.08
C GLU A 50 16.36 6.49 22.48
N ILE A 51 16.07 6.17 21.21
CA ILE A 51 16.65 4.99 20.57
C ILE A 51 18.17 5.13 20.39
N LYS A 52 18.67 6.34 20.12
CA LYS A 52 20.10 6.58 20.03
C LYS A 52 20.80 6.42 21.38
N GLU A 53 20.21 6.94 22.45
CA GLU A 53 20.75 6.87 23.82
C GLU A 53 20.71 5.43 24.36
N GLU A 54 19.57 4.76 24.24
CA GLU A 54 19.37 3.41 24.80
C GLU A 54 20.12 2.32 24.03
N THR A 55 20.27 2.46 22.70
CA THR A 55 20.71 1.34 21.84
C THR A 55 21.83 1.66 20.86
N ASP A 56 22.30 2.92 20.76
CA ASP A 56 23.26 3.42 19.75
C ASP A 56 22.77 3.33 18.28
N LEU A 57 21.56 2.83 18.04
CA LEU A 57 20.96 2.71 16.70
C LEU A 57 20.61 4.08 16.11
N GLU A 58 20.86 4.25 14.81
CA GLU A 58 20.51 5.45 14.07
C GLU A 58 19.22 5.24 13.26
N ILE A 59 18.14 5.95 13.62
CA ILE A 59 16.88 5.82 12.91
C ILE A 59 16.94 6.52 11.55
N LYS A 60 16.71 5.76 10.48
CA LYS A 60 16.67 6.26 9.10
C LYS A 60 15.26 6.59 8.63
N ALA A 61 14.24 5.94 9.20
CA ALA A 61 12.86 6.33 8.97
C ALA A 61 11.95 6.02 10.15
N LEU A 62 10.95 6.89 10.35
CA LEU A 62 9.88 6.70 11.34
C LEU A 62 8.53 6.97 10.71
N GLN A 63 7.56 6.16 11.12
CA GLN A 63 6.15 6.33 10.82
C GLN A 63 5.32 6.08 12.08
N PHE A 64 4.41 7.01 12.38
CA PHE A 64 3.47 6.85 13.48
C PHE A 64 2.60 5.60 13.25
N PHE A 65 2.53 4.73 14.26
CA PHE A 65 1.77 3.48 14.23
C PHE A 65 0.44 3.64 14.98
N ASP A 66 0.51 3.92 16.28
CA ASP A 66 -0.68 4.05 17.13
C ASP A 66 -0.36 4.79 18.43
N GLU A 67 -1.39 5.10 19.21
CA GLU A 67 -1.28 5.66 20.55
C GLU A 67 -2.15 4.91 21.57
N VAL A 68 -1.66 4.82 22.81
CA VAL A 68 -2.38 4.18 23.92
C VAL A 68 -2.50 5.20 25.05
N HIS A 69 -3.74 5.41 25.52
CA HIS A 69 -4.05 6.35 26.59
C HIS A 69 -4.44 5.60 27.86
N TYR A 70 -3.75 5.86 28.96
CA TYR A 70 -4.03 5.34 30.29
C TYR A 70 -4.60 6.44 31.16
N LYS A 71 -5.95 6.53 31.18
CA LYS A 71 -6.64 7.58 31.93
C LYS A 71 -6.33 7.53 33.43
N ASN A 72 -6.19 6.34 34.00
CA ASN A 72 -5.95 6.15 35.43
C ASN A 72 -4.52 6.53 35.86
N GLU A 73 -3.56 6.49 34.93
CA GLU A 73 -2.15 6.80 35.20
C GLU A 73 -1.72 8.16 34.63
N ASP A 74 -2.67 8.92 34.06
CA ASP A 74 -2.42 10.17 33.32
C ASP A 74 -1.24 10.04 32.33
N LEU A 75 -1.19 8.89 31.63
CA LEU A 75 -0.08 8.50 30.73
C LEU A 75 -0.57 8.28 29.31
N LYS A 76 0.21 8.77 28.34
CA LYS A 76 0.01 8.53 26.92
C LYS A 76 1.29 7.98 26.28
N ILE A 77 1.16 6.87 25.55
CA ILE A 77 2.27 6.21 24.83
C ILE A 77 2.02 6.35 23.33
N TYR A 78 2.99 6.88 22.60
CA TYR A 78 3.00 6.95 21.14
C TYR A 78 3.95 5.90 20.57
N LEU A 79 3.50 5.14 19.58
CA LEU A 79 4.29 4.08 18.97
C LEU A 79 4.63 4.42 17.54
N TYR A 80 5.88 4.16 17.18
CA TYR A 80 6.41 4.43 15.85
C TYR A 80 6.98 3.14 15.26
N LEU A 81 6.58 2.80 14.04
CA LEU A 81 7.35 1.88 13.20
C LEU A 81 8.65 2.60 12.85
N ALA A 82 9.79 1.96 13.15
CA ALA A 82 11.10 2.53 12.90
C ALA A 82 11.93 1.59 12.02
N HIS A 83 12.72 2.20 11.14
CA HIS A 83 13.82 1.54 10.44
C HIS A 83 15.12 2.18 10.89
N ALA A 84 16.00 1.41 11.51
CA ALA A 84 17.27 1.89 12.04
C ALA A 84 18.46 1.10 11.48
N GLN A 85 19.65 1.67 11.61
CA GLN A 85 20.92 1.07 11.19
C GLN A 85 21.95 1.21 12.31
N GLY A 86 22.94 0.31 12.30
CA GLY A 86 24.02 0.24 13.29
C GLY A 86 23.96 -1.03 14.14
N ASP A 87 24.99 -1.20 14.96
CA ASP A 87 25.07 -2.29 15.94
C ASP A 87 24.51 -1.82 17.28
N ILE A 88 23.75 -2.69 17.94
CA ILE A 88 23.17 -2.36 19.25
C ILE A 88 24.27 -2.27 20.30
N LYS A 89 24.38 -1.11 20.95
CA LYS A 89 25.15 -0.92 22.19
C LYS A 89 24.24 -0.32 23.24
N LEU A 90 23.97 -1.10 24.28
CA LEU A 90 23.05 -0.69 25.33
C LEU A 90 23.68 0.33 26.28
N ASP A 91 22.90 1.34 26.68
CA ASP A 91 23.22 2.10 27.88
C ASP A 91 23.03 1.21 29.11
N LYS A 92 24.14 0.73 29.66
CA LYS A 92 24.16 -0.18 30.82
C LYS A 92 23.59 0.45 32.09
N ARG A 93 23.42 1.77 32.15
CA ARG A 93 22.76 2.45 33.29
C ARG A 93 21.26 2.19 33.28
N GLU A 94 20.68 2.04 32.10
CA GLU A 94 19.23 1.94 31.91
C GLU A 94 18.77 0.55 31.50
N LEU A 95 19.60 -0.18 30.75
CA LEU A 95 19.28 -1.46 30.13
C LEU A 95 20.36 -2.51 30.42
N SER A 96 19.95 -3.77 30.59
CA SER A 96 20.83 -4.88 30.95
C SER A 96 21.02 -5.90 29.82
N ASP A 97 20.04 -6.01 28.93
CA ASP A 97 20.03 -6.98 27.83
C ASP A 97 19.01 -6.58 26.76
N TYR A 98 19.05 -7.22 25.59
CA TYR A 98 18.08 -7.04 24.52
C TYR A 98 17.76 -8.36 23.80
N TYR A 99 16.57 -8.44 23.22
CA TYR A 99 16.09 -9.62 22.52
C TYR A 99 15.27 -9.22 21.29
N TYR A 100 15.45 -9.96 20.20
CA TYR A 100 14.48 -9.98 19.12
C TYR A 100 13.44 -11.05 19.39
N MET A 101 12.19 -10.64 19.60
CA MET A 101 11.10 -11.54 19.98
C MET A 101 9.94 -11.51 19.00
N LYS A 102 9.40 -12.68 18.66
CA LYS A 102 8.10 -12.76 17.99
C LYS A 102 7.03 -12.15 18.90
N VAL A 103 6.19 -11.29 18.32
CA VAL A 103 5.12 -10.58 19.03
C VAL A 103 4.18 -11.53 19.79
N ASP A 104 3.89 -12.70 19.23
CA ASP A 104 3.05 -13.73 19.86
C ASP A 104 3.69 -14.40 21.09
N LYS A 105 5.03 -14.50 21.12
CA LYS A 105 5.80 -15.11 22.21
C LYS A 105 6.08 -14.18 23.39
N ILE A 106 5.82 -12.88 23.26
CA ILE A 106 5.98 -11.93 24.37
C ILE A 106 4.90 -12.20 25.41
N LYS A 107 5.34 -12.58 26.62
CA LYS A 107 4.48 -12.85 27.77
C LYS A 107 4.25 -11.54 28.53
N SER A 108 3.00 -11.07 28.55
CA SER A 108 2.62 -9.78 29.15
C SER A 108 2.99 -9.65 30.63
N ASN A 109 3.06 -10.75 31.39
CA ASN A 109 3.48 -10.73 32.79
C ASN A 109 4.97 -10.44 33.01
N ARG A 110 5.79 -10.42 31.95
CA ARG A 110 7.21 -10.04 32.00
C ARG A 110 7.46 -8.62 31.48
N VAL A 111 6.41 -7.92 31.04
CA VAL A 111 6.49 -6.60 30.43
C VAL A 111 6.19 -5.54 31.49
N PHE A 112 6.98 -4.47 31.51
CA PHE A 112 6.79 -3.33 32.40
C PHE A 112 5.37 -2.75 32.27
N SER A 113 4.74 -2.39 33.39
CA SER A 113 3.28 -2.15 33.47
C SER A 113 2.73 -1.18 32.41
N PRO A 114 3.36 -0.01 32.14
CA PRO A 114 2.94 0.88 31.05
C PRO A 114 2.93 0.24 29.65
N ASP A 115 3.88 -0.65 29.39
CA ASP A 115 4.01 -1.33 28.09
C ASP A 115 3.21 -2.62 28.02
N LYS A 116 2.79 -3.18 29.16
CA LYS A 116 2.05 -4.44 29.23
C LYS A 116 0.74 -4.37 28.47
N ASP A 117 0.00 -3.29 28.66
CA ASP A 117 -1.29 -3.08 28.02
C ASP A 117 -1.13 -2.59 26.58
N ALA A 118 -0.06 -1.84 26.27
CA ALA A 118 0.30 -1.50 24.89
C ALA A 118 0.62 -2.77 24.10
N ILE A 119 1.46 -3.65 24.64
CA ILE A 119 1.74 -4.96 24.06
C ILE A 119 0.46 -5.79 24.02
N THR A 120 -0.34 -5.87 25.07
CA THR A 120 -1.56 -6.72 25.07
C THR A 120 -2.61 -6.24 24.06
N LYS A 121 -2.88 -4.93 24.03
CA LYS A 121 -3.86 -4.30 23.13
C LYS A 121 -3.38 -4.36 21.67
N LEU A 122 -2.09 -4.12 21.43
CA LEU A 122 -1.54 -4.04 20.09
C LEU A 122 -0.99 -5.36 19.57
N LYS A 123 -0.83 -6.38 20.41
CA LYS A 123 -0.34 -7.71 20.01
C LYS A 123 -1.11 -8.23 18.80
N LYS A 124 -2.44 -8.19 18.86
CA LYS A 124 -3.29 -8.60 17.72
C LYS A 124 -3.05 -7.71 16.49
N GLN A 125 -3.04 -6.39 16.68
CA GLN A 125 -2.86 -5.43 15.58
C GLN A 125 -1.49 -5.55 14.91
N LEU A 126 -0.41 -5.76 15.68
CA LEU A 126 0.95 -6.01 15.19
C LEU A 126 1.05 -7.34 14.46
N ILE A 127 0.44 -8.41 15.01
CA ILE A 127 0.39 -9.71 14.33
C ILE A 127 -0.35 -9.59 12.99
N ASP A 128 -1.50 -8.90 12.97
CA ASP A 128 -2.25 -8.68 11.73
C ASP A 128 -1.47 -7.77 10.76
N TYR A 129 -0.78 -6.73 11.26
CA TYR A 129 0.12 -5.90 10.46
C TYR A 129 1.20 -6.74 9.76
N ILE A 130 1.91 -7.59 10.52
CA ILE A 130 2.96 -8.49 9.99
C ILE A 130 2.36 -9.43 8.93
N LYS A 131 1.22 -10.07 9.22
CA LYS A 131 0.55 -10.98 8.27
C LYS A 131 0.16 -10.28 6.98
N VAL A 132 -0.45 -9.11 7.06
CA VAL A 132 -0.84 -8.31 5.88
C VAL A 132 0.40 -7.88 5.10
N LYS A 133 1.44 -7.38 5.78
CA LYS A 133 2.71 -7.00 5.17
C LYS A 133 3.28 -8.16 4.36
N ASN A 134 3.36 -9.35 4.96
CA ASN A 134 3.97 -10.52 4.34
C ASN A 134 3.14 -11.04 3.16
N GLN A 135 1.80 -11.00 3.27
CA GLN A 135 0.92 -11.29 2.13
C GLN A 135 1.14 -10.30 0.97
N LEU A 136 1.26 -9.01 1.25
CA LEU A 136 1.52 -8.01 0.20
C LEU A 136 2.91 -8.16 -0.41
N GLN A 137 3.95 -8.50 0.37
CA GLN A 137 5.28 -8.84 -0.16
C GLN A 137 5.17 -10.01 -1.15
N GLN A 138 4.45 -11.08 -0.81
CA GLN A 138 4.24 -12.22 -1.71
C GLN A 138 3.45 -11.86 -2.98
N LEU A 139 2.35 -11.11 -2.83
CA LEU A 139 1.47 -10.74 -3.94
C LEU A 139 2.12 -9.77 -4.92
N THR A 140 3.04 -8.94 -4.44
CA THR A 140 3.76 -7.93 -5.25
C THR A 140 5.16 -8.37 -5.65
N GLY A 141 5.70 -9.42 -5.01
CA GLY A 141 7.10 -9.82 -5.18
C GLY A 141 8.12 -8.79 -4.70
N LYS A 142 7.71 -7.85 -3.82
CA LYS A 142 8.57 -6.74 -3.34
C LYS A 142 8.96 -6.90 -1.89
N LYS A 143 10.16 -6.45 -1.55
CA LYS A 143 10.71 -6.53 -0.17
C LYS A 143 10.03 -5.58 0.80
N TYR A 144 9.89 -4.30 0.45
CA TYR A 144 9.42 -3.28 1.37
C TYR A 144 7.97 -2.91 1.08
N ILE A 145 7.14 -2.89 2.14
CA ILE A 145 5.74 -2.47 2.06
C ILE A 145 5.54 -1.26 2.97
N LEU A 146 5.07 -0.17 2.38
CA LEU A 146 4.60 1.01 3.10
C LEU A 146 3.08 1.10 3.00
N PHE A 147 2.42 1.11 4.15
CA PHE A 147 1.00 1.39 4.21
C PHE A 147 0.72 2.88 4.11
N THR A 148 -0.43 3.24 3.54
CA THR A 148 -0.89 4.63 3.38
C THR A 148 -2.36 4.73 3.73
N ASP A 149 -2.79 5.91 4.17
CA ASP A 149 -4.19 6.21 4.53
C ASP A 149 -5.16 6.01 3.34
N ARG A 150 -4.69 6.27 2.11
CA ARG A 150 -5.49 6.17 0.87
C ARG A 150 -4.60 5.85 -0.33
N GLY A 151 -5.18 5.21 -1.34
CA GLY A 151 -4.52 5.00 -2.65
C GLY A 151 -4.03 6.29 -3.33
N ASN A 152 -4.71 7.42 -3.12
CA ASN A 152 -4.25 8.72 -3.64
C ASN A 152 -2.93 9.17 -2.99
N THR A 153 -2.72 8.85 -1.71
CA THR A 153 -1.45 9.10 -1.02
C THR A 153 -0.36 8.22 -1.61
N SER A 154 -0.67 6.95 -1.91
CA SER A 154 0.26 6.03 -2.60
C SER A 154 0.73 6.58 -3.96
N ILE A 155 -0.20 7.11 -4.76
CA ILE A 155 0.12 7.75 -6.06
C ILE A 155 1.05 8.96 -5.86
N LYS A 156 0.69 9.87 -4.95
CA LYS A 156 1.46 11.10 -4.70
C LYS A 156 2.88 10.80 -4.21
N LEU A 157 3.03 9.90 -3.24
CA LEU A 157 4.34 9.54 -2.68
C LEU A 157 5.23 8.86 -3.73
N SER A 158 4.67 8.00 -4.56
CA SER A 158 5.41 7.32 -5.64
C SER A 158 5.90 8.30 -6.71
N LEU A 159 5.09 9.29 -7.08
CA LEU A 159 5.50 10.36 -7.99
C LEU A 159 6.56 11.29 -7.36
N ASN A 160 6.49 11.53 -6.04
CA ASN A 160 7.55 12.25 -5.33
C ASN A 160 8.88 11.48 -5.34
N SER A 161 8.85 10.16 -5.11
CA SER A 161 10.05 9.31 -5.23
C SER A 161 10.62 9.39 -6.66
N ALA A 162 9.78 9.37 -7.69
CA ALA A 162 10.22 9.59 -9.06
C ALA A 162 10.89 10.96 -9.26
N LYS A 163 10.39 12.04 -8.65
CA LYS A 163 11.03 13.36 -8.70
C LYS A 163 12.41 13.38 -8.06
N GLN A 164 12.59 12.69 -6.92
CA GLN A 164 13.90 12.53 -6.27
C GLN A 164 14.92 11.84 -7.18
N LYS A 165 14.44 11.03 -8.14
CA LYS A 165 15.27 10.38 -9.17
C LYS A 165 15.40 11.21 -10.45
N ASN A 166 15.22 12.53 -10.36
CA ASN A 166 15.30 13.48 -11.47
C ASN A 166 14.37 13.17 -12.65
N LYS A 167 13.25 12.47 -12.42
CA LYS A 167 12.23 12.28 -13.45
C LYS A 167 11.38 13.54 -13.58
N ASN A 168 11.19 14.02 -14.80
CA ASN A 168 10.44 15.24 -15.08
C ASN A 168 9.30 15.06 -16.08
N LYS A 169 9.24 13.91 -16.79
CA LYS A 169 8.13 13.53 -17.67
C LYS A 169 7.32 12.39 -17.07
N ALA A 170 6.00 12.45 -17.16
CA ALA A 170 5.09 11.40 -16.68
C ALA A 170 4.19 10.92 -17.80
N PHE A 171 4.38 9.68 -18.23
CA PHE A 171 3.41 8.99 -19.07
C PHE A 171 2.29 8.40 -18.23
N ILE A 172 1.07 8.71 -18.63
CA ILE A 172 -0.15 8.11 -18.09
C ILE A 172 -0.99 7.57 -19.24
N GLN A 173 -1.77 6.53 -19.00
CA GLN A 173 -2.73 6.06 -20.00
C GLN A 173 -3.73 7.18 -20.34
N ASP A 174 -4.02 7.36 -21.63
CA ASP A 174 -5.02 8.30 -22.14
C ASP A 174 -6.45 8.01 -21.63
N GLN A 175 -6.72 6.76 -21.24
CA GLN A 175 -7.93 6.28 -20.59
C GLN A 175 -7.66 5.01 -19.74
N GLY A 176 -8.62 4.60 -18.91
CA GLY A 176 -8.52 3.41 -18.06
C GLY A 176 -7.68 3.58 -16.78
N GLY A 177 -6.97 4.70 -16.63
CA GLY A 177 -6.21 5.07 -15.44
C GLY A 177 -7.08 5.58 -14.28
N TRP A 178 -6.49 6.37 -13.37
CA TRP A 178 -7.19 6.96 -12.24
C TRP A 178 -7.19 8.50 -12.29
N LEU A 179 -8.29 9.13 -11.87
CA LEU A 179 -8.53 10.58 -12.04
C LEU A 179 -7.40 11.47 -11.51
N THR A 180 -6.74 11.04 -10.43
CA THR A 180 -5.71 11.84 -9.75
C THR A 180 -4.31 11.68 -10.34
N TYR A 181 -4.07 10.73 -11.26
CA TYR A 181 -2.77 10.58 -11.92
C TYR A 181 -2.29 11.89 -12.57
N PRO A 182 -3.04 12.51 -13.51
CA PRO A 182 -2.61 13.77 -14.11
C PRO A 182 -2.59 14.91 -13.10
N GLN A 183 -3.47 14.89 -12.09
CA GLN A 183 -3.57 15.97 -11.10
C GLN A 183 -2.31 16.03 -10.23
N PHE A 184 -1.88 14.89 -9.67
CA PHE A 184 -0.67 14.83 -8.86
C PHE A 184 0.59 15.01 -9.69
N ALA A 185 0.66 14.43 -10.89
CA ALA A 185 1.80 14.63 -11.77
C ALA A 185 1.99 16.12 -12.13
N LYS A 186 0.91 16.83 -12.51
CA LYS A 186 0.96 18.28 -12.75
C LYS A 186 1.33 19.08 -11.50
N LYS A 187 0.76 18.75 -10.35
CA LYS A 187 1.08 19.41 -9.07
C LYS A 187 2.56 19.28 -8.71
N LEU A 188 3.18 18.15 -9.09
CA LEU A 188 4.61 17.89 -8.92
C LEU A 188 5.46 18.38 -10.09
N LYS A 189 4.90 19.21 -10.98
CA LYS A 189 5.58 19.81 -12.14
C LYS A 189 6.18 18.75 -13.07
N PHE A 190 5.49 17.63 -13.30
CA PHE A 190 5.81 16.75 -14.41
C PHE A 190 5.22 17.33 -15.70
N GLU A 191 5.95 17.20 -16.81
CA GLU A 191 5.35 17.23 -18.14
C GLU A 191 4.51 15.96 -18.31
N VAL A 192 3.18 16.11 -18.27
CA VAL A 192 2.25 14.97 -18.34
C VAL A 192 1.91 14.66 -19.78
N ILE A 193 2.28 13.46 -20.21
CA ILE A 193 2.04 12.98 -21.56
C ILE A 193 1.04 11.83 -21.50
N ARG A 194 -0.06 11.95 -22.26
CA ARG A 194 -1.07 10.90 -22.37
C ARG A 194 -0.65 9.92 -23.46
N LEU A 195 -0.28 8.72 -23.04
CA LEU A 195 0.09 7.65 -23.95
C LEU A 195 -1.19 7.10 -24.59
N LYS A 196 -1.24 7.08 -25.93
CA LYS A 196 -2.37 6.50 -26.67
C LYS A 196 -2.42 4.99 -26.42
N THR A 197 -3.60 4.47 -26.11
CA THR A 197 -3.79 3.06 -25.75
C THR A 197 -4.90 2.37 -26.54
N ASP A 198 -4.89 1.04 -26.54
CA ASP A 198 -6.02 0.22 -26.96
C ASP A 198 -7.00 0.07 -25.78
N TYR A 199 -7.92 1.02 -25.65
CA TYR A 199 -8.89 1.09 -24.53
C TYR A 199 -8.25 0.91 -23.14
N GLY A 200 -7.15 1.62 -22.90
CA GLY A 200 -6.34 1.57 -21.68
C GLY A 200 -5.14 0.64 -21.78
N ILE A 201 -5.13 -0.35 -22.67
CA ILE A 201 -4.00 -1.29 -22.78
C ILE A 201 -2.84 -0.64 -23.54
N VAL A 202 -1.68 -0.58 -22.90
CA VAL A 202 -0.46 0.03 -23.43
C VAL A 202 0.20 -0.89 -24.47
N SER A 203 0.42 -0.37 -25.68
CA SER A 203 1.24 -1.02 -26.71
C SER A 203 2.73 -0.84 -26.42
N LEU A 204 3.55 -1.85 -26.74
CA LEU A 204 5.00 -1.79 -26.58
C LEU A 204 5.64 -0.74 -27.51
N SER A 205 5.15 -0.60 -28.74
CA SER A 205 5.63 0.41 -29.69
C SER A 205 5.40 1.85 -29.21
N GLY A 206 4.41 2.06 -28.34
CA GLY A 206 4.18 3.37 -27.72
C GLY A 206 5.27 3.77 -26.71
N LEU A 207 6.20 2.86 -26.40
CA LEU A 207 7.24 3.06 -25.37
C LEU A 207 8.63 3.34 -25.96
N ASP A 208 8.77 3.41 -27.28
CA ASP A 208 10.07 3.65 -27.92
C ASP A 208 10.66 5.03 -27.57
N VAL A 209 9.78 6.00 -27.32
CA VAL A 209 10.10 7.38 -26.91
C VAL A 209 10.65 7.51 -25.49
N LEU A 210 10.64 6.42 -24.71
CA LEU A 210 11.14 6.44 -23.35
C LEU A 210 12.66 6.67 -23.28
N ASP A 211 13.03 7.42 -22.25
CA ASP A 211 14.40 7.72 -21.83
C ASP A 211 14.48 7.88 -20.29
N SER A 212 15.65 8.27 -19.80
CA SER A 212 15.92 8.38 -18.37
C SER A 212 15.13 9.47 -17.63
N SER A 213 14.47 10.39 -18.33
CA SER A 213 13.67 11.47 -17.76
C SER A 213 12.23 11.04 -17.43
N PHE A 214 11.80 9.87 -17.93
CA PHE A 214 10.41 9.41 -17.87
C PHE A 214 10.07 8.61 -16.61
N THR A 215 8.85 8.86 -16.14
CA THR A 215 8.08 7.98 -15.26
C THR A 215 6.88 7.44 -16.02
N LEU A 216 6.71 6.13 -16.04
CA LEU A 216 5.50 5.45 -16.50
C LEU A 216 4.60 5.17 -15.30
N LEU A 217 3.41 5.78 -15.28
CA LEU A 217 2.36 5.46 -14.30
C LEU A 217 1.23 4.71 -15.01
N ILE A 218 1.19 3.39 -14.82
CA ILE A 218 0.28 2.48 -15.50
C ILE A 218 -0.65 1.81 -14.48
N ASN A 219 -1.94 1.78 -14.77
CA ASN A 219 -2.85 0.84 -14.16
C ASN A 219 -2.78 -0.48 -14.93
N SER A 220 -2.34 -1.56 -14.29
CA SER A 220 -2.15 -2.87 -14.95
C SER A 220 -3.46 -3.63 -15.17
N MET A 221 -4.60 -3.10 -14.73
CA MET A 221 -5.92 -3.55 -15.16
C MET A 221 -6.80 -2.33 -15.47
N PRO A 222 -6.52 -1.59 -16.56
CA PRO A 222 -7.20 -0.34 -16.88
C PRO A 222 -8.71 -0.54 -16.92
N GLY A 223 -9.45 0.38 -16.31
CA GLY A 223 -10.92 0.34 -16.23
C GLY A 223 -11.51 -0.91 -15.56
N TYR A 224 -10.67 -1.78 -14.97
CA TYR A 224 -11.00 -3.14 -14.54
C TYR A 224 -11.47 -4.07 -15.67
N ILE A 225 -11.19 -3.77 -16.95
CA ILE A 225 -11.75 -4.51 -18.09
C ILE A 225 -10.78 -5.51 -18.74
N ALA A 226 -9.48 -5.26 -18.63
CA ALA A 226 -8.47 -6.09 -19.25
C ALA A 226 -7.16 -6.04 -18.46
N GLU A 227 -6.51 -7.20 -18.30
CA GLU A 227 -5.16 -7.31 -17.75
C GLU A 227 -4.11 -6.86 -18.76
N GLN A 228 -3.15 -6.02 -18.33
CA GLN A 228 -1.98 -5.60 -19.09
C GLN A 228 -0.96 -6.75 -19.17
N LYS A 229 -1.18 -7.75 -20.03
CA LYS A 229 -0.40 -9.00 -20.05
C LYS A 229 1.12 -8.83 -20.31
N ASN A 230 1.53 -7.75 -20.95
CA ASN A 230 2.92 -7.46 -21.30
C ASN A 230 3.69 -6.69 -20.21
N MET A 231 3.22 -6.62 -18.95
CA MET A 231 3.91 -5.90 -17.87
C MET A 231 5.39 -6.29 -17.69
N LYS A 232 5.74 -7.58 -17.89
CA LYS A 232 7.14 -8.03 -17.89
C LYS A 232 7.99 -7.30 -18.95
N LYS A 233 7.51 -7.29 -20.19
CA LYS A 233 8.18 -6.59 -21.30
C LYS A 233 8.22 -5.07 -21.09
N ILE A 234 7.18 -4.49 -20.48
CA ILE A 234 7.16 -3.06 -20.12
C ILE A 234 8.27 -2.77 -19.10
N GLN A 235 8.43 -3.59 -18.06
CA GLN A 235 9.52 -3.45 -17.09
C GLN A 235 10.89 -3.57 -17.77
N GLU A 236 11.09 -4.56 -18.66
CA GLU A 236 12.34 -4.73 -19.42
C GLU A 236 12.69 -3.49 -20.25
N ILE A 237 11.70 -2.88 -20.92
CA ILE A 237 11.87 -1.62 -21.65
C ILE A 237 12.24 -0.47 -20.70
N CYS A 238 11.52 -0.31 -19.59
CA CYS A 238 11.82 0.75 -18.61
C CYS A 238 13.24 0.63 -18.06
N ILE A 239 13.69 -0.58 -17.73
CA ILE A 239 15.08 -0.85 -17.29
C ILE A 239 16.07 -0.43 -18.38
N LYS A 240 15.88 -0.92 -19.62
CA LYS A 240 16.76 -0.59 -20.76
C LYS A 240 16.84 0.92 -21.00
N LYS A 241 15.72 1.63 -20.88
CA LYS A 241 15.60 3.07 -21.10
C LYS A 241 15.93 3.91 -19.86
N ARG A 242 16.21 3.28 -18.72
CA ARG A 242 16.39 3.91 -17.40
C ARG A 242 15.18 4.77 -16.99
N SER A 243 13.98 4.43 -17.47
CA SER A 243 12.71 5.06 -17.07
C SER A 243 12.19 4.42 -15.79
N PHE A 244 11.36 5.15 -15.04
CA PHE A 244 10.82 4.69 -13.76
C PHE A 244 9.40 4.15 -13.92
N LEU A 245 9.12 2.92 -13.52
CA LEU A 245 7.82 2.28 -13.65
C LEU A 245 7.06 2.25 -12.31
N ILE A 246 5.93 2.96 -12.27
CA ILE A 246 4.94 2.88 -11.21
C ILE A 246 3.73 2.08 -11.71
N ASN A 247 3.48 0.93 -11.11
CA ASN A 247 2.37 0.05 -11.45
C ASN A 247 1.24 0.16 -10.41
N ASP A 248 0.09 0.71 -10.79
CA ASP A 248 -1.12 0.65 -10.00
C ASP A 248 -1.81 -0.70 -10.18
N VAL A 249 -1.77 -1.49 -9.12
CA VAL A 249 -2.33 -2.85 -9.05
C VAL A 249 -3.67 -2.91 -8.33
N SER A 250 -4.35 -1.77 -8.16
CA SER A 250 -5.67 -1.70 -7.51
C SER A 250 -6.72 -2.66 -8.07
N GLY A 251 -6.60 -3.07 -9.35
CA GLY A 251 -7.44 -4.11 -9.95
C GLY A 251 -6.72 -5.45 -10.16
N SER A 252 -5.40 -5.44 -10.30
CA SER A 252 -4.62 -6.62 -10.68
C SER A 252 -3.97 -7.35 -9.50
N ILE A 253 -4.00 -6.82 -8.27
CA ILE A 253 -3.38 -7.46 -7.10
C ILE A 253 -3.79 -8.93 -6.94
N GLY A 254 -2.81 -9.83 -6.79
CA GLY A 254 -3.03 -11.28 -6.85
C GLY A 254 -3.05 -11.88 -8.26
N SER A 255 -2.40 -11.22 -9.22
CA SER A 255 -2.03 -11.81 -10.52
C SER A 255 -0.57 -11.54 -10.83
N GLU A 256 0.01 -12.30 -11.74
CA GLU A 256 1.44 -12.18 -12.10
C GLU A 256 1.82 -10.77 -12.58
N ILE A 257 0.92 -10.05 -13.25
CA ILE A 257 1.19 -8.69 -13.73
C ILE A 257 1.35 -7.67 -12.59
N ALA A 258 0.93 -8.02 -11.37
CA ALA A 258 1.06 -7.15 -10.20
C ALA A 258 2.47 -7.18 -9.59
N LYS A 259 3.38 -8.00 -10.11
CA LYS A 259 4.76 -8.15 -9.61
C LYS A 259 5.80 -7.27 -10.31
N TYR A 260 5.40 -6.58 -11.38
CA TYR A 260 6.30 -5.77 -12.19
C TYR A 260 6.12 -4.28 -11.89
N GLY A 261 7.22 -3.57 -11.68
CA GLY A 261 7.28 -2.16 -11.33
C GLY A 261 8.50 -1.87 -10.44
N ASP A 262 9.10 -0.69 -10.57
CA ASP A 262 10.06 -0.19 -9.58
C ASP A 262 9.33 0.14 -8.28
N ILE A 263 8.13 0.70 -8.44
CA ILE A 263 7.13 0.86 -7.39
C ILE A 263 5.81 0.23 -7.83
N ILE A 264 5.19 -0.51 -6.93
CA ILE A 264 3.83 -1.02 -7.06
C ILE A 264 2.95 -0.29 -6.05
N ILE A 265 1.81 0.22 -6.48
CA ILE A 265 0.83 0.88 -5.61
C ILE A 265 -0.52 0.18 -5.68
N GLY A 266 -1.28 0.22 -4.60
CA GLY A 266 -2.64 -0.28 -4.61
C GLY A 266 -3.54 0.43 -3.62
N SER A 267 -4.84 0.35 -3.90
CA SER A 267 -5.89 0.93 -3.05
C SER A 267 -6.75 -0.16 -2.43
N PHE A 268 -7.08 0.02 -1.16
CA PHE A 268 -8.05 -0.79 -0.42
C PHE A 268 -9.43 -0.13 -0.28
N GLY A 269 -9.67 0.92 -1.07
CA GLY A 269 -10.89 1.71 -1.01
C GLY A 269 -12.15 0.95 -1.43
N ARG A 270 -13.28 1.63 -1.35
CA ARG A 270 -14.59 1.10 -1.77
C ARG A 270 -14.53 0.52 -3.20
N TRP A 271 -15.14 -0.66 -3.37
CA TRP A 271 -15.24 -1.38 -4.65
C TRP A 271 -13.92 -1.84 -5.27
N LYS A 272 -12.84 -1.92 -4.48
CA LYS A 272 -11.60 -2.59 -4.87
C LYS A 272 -11.73 -4.11 -4.60
N PRO A 273 -10.94 -4.97 -5.26
CA PRO A 273 -10.97 -6.41 -4.99
C PRO A 273 -10.67 -6.75 -3.54
N VAL A 274 -9.77 -5.97 -2.92
CA VAL A 274 -9.53 -5.94 -1.48
C VAL A 274 -10.17 -4.66 -0.95
N ASN A 275 -11.37 -4.75 -0.37
CA ASN A 275 -12.15 -3.59 0.04
C ASN A 275 -12.29 -3.56 1.57
N VAL A 276 -11.62 -2.59 2.21
CA VAL A 276 -11.81 -2.22 3.62
C VAL A 276 -12.17 -0.73 3.73
N LYS A 277 -12.89 -0.21 2.73
CA LYS A 277 -13.40 1.17 2.59
C LYS A 277 -12.35 2.26 2.38
N TYR A 278 -11.22 2.21 3.05
CA TYR A 278 -10.11 3.16 2.95
C TYR A 278 -8.74 2.44 3.00
N GLY A 279 -7.65 3.17 2.79
CA GLY A 279 -6.30 2.61 2.78
C GLY A 279 -5.70 2.43 1.38
N GLY A 280 -4.39 2.25 1.38
CA GLY A 280 -3.58 1.88 0.23
C GLY A 280 -2.22 1.39 0.67
N PHE A 281 -1.41 0.97 -0.28
CA PHE A 281 -0.04 0.54 -0.02
C PHE A 281 0.89 0.96 -1.16
N ILE A 282 2.18 1.00 -0.86
CA ILE A 282 3.29 1.12 -1.78
C ILE A 282 4.23 -0.04 -1.52
N ALA A 283 4.73 -0.67 -2.57
CA ALA A 283 5.64 -1.81 -2.51
C ALA A 283 6.85 -1.55 -3.42
N THR A 284 8.07 -1.80 -2.93
CA THR A 284 9.32 -1.59 -3.68
C THR A 284 10.45 -2.46 -3.14
N ASP A 285 11.49 -2.69 -3.95
CA ASP A 285 12.74 -3.31 -3.52
C ASP A 285 13.81 -2.28 -3.15
N ASN A 286 13.58 -1.01 -3.47
CA ASN A 286 14.54 0.06 -3.24
C ASN A 286 14.38 0.63 -1.82
N LEU A 287 15.37 0.40 -0.96
CA LEU A 287 15.38 0.88 0.42
C LEU A 287 15.31 2.42 0.50
N SER A 288 16.05 3.14 -0.35
CA SER A 288 16.04 4.62 -0.33
C SER A 288 14.66 5.20 -0.65
N ASP A 289 13.92 4.60 -1.59
CA ASP A 289 12.55 4.99 -1.90
C ASP A 289 11.61 4.72 -0.73
N TYR A 290 11.74 3.53 -0.12
CA TYR A 290 10.95 3.16 1.05
C TYR A 290 11.16 4.14 2.21
N LEU A 291 12.42 4.43 2.58
CA LEU A 291 12.75 5.35 3.67
C LEU A 291 12.26 6.77 3.40
N PHE A 292 12.47 7.27 2.18
CA PHE A 292 11.98 8.59 1.77
C PHE A 292 10.46 8.70 1.92
N MET A 293 9.72 7.72 1.40
CA MET A 293 8.25 7.73 1.45
C MET A 293 7.71 7.56 2.87
N MET A 294 8.37 6.75 3.71
CA MET A 294 8.02 6.56 5.11
C MET A 294 8.15 7.87 5.89
N ASN A 295 9.24 8.62 5.70
CA ASN A 295 9.45 9.93 6.33
C ASN A 295 8.51 11.02 5.81
N THR A 296 8.11 10.93 4.54
CA THR A 296 7.18 11.90 3.94
C THR A 296 5.73 11.64 4.35
N ASN A 297 5.39 10.41 4.75
CA ASN A 297 4.03 10.03 5.11
C ASN A 297 3.72 10.34 6.59
N THR A 298 3.44 11.60 6.87
CA THR A 298 3.20 12.12 8.24
C THR A 298 1.79 11.87 8.78
N ARG A 299 0.92 11.20 8.03
CA ARG A 299 -0.48 11.00 8.43
C ARG A 299 -0.63 9.76 9.29
N LYS A 300 -1.50 9.85 10.30
CA LYS A 300 -1.99 8.68 11.02
C LYS A 300 -2.60 7.68 10.04
N ILE A 301 -2.15 6.44 10.15
CA ILE A 301 -2.70 5.33 9.38
C ILE A 301 -3.74 4.65 10.25
N ASP A 302 -4.98 5.10 10.14
CA ASP A 302 -6.10 4.33 10.65
C ASP A 302 -6.26 3.14 9.71
N MET A 303 -5.75 1.96 10.06
CA MET A 303 -5.89 0.75 9.26
C MET A 303 -6.44 -0.42 10.06
N PHE A 304 -7.48 -1.05 9.53
CA PHE A 304 -8.05 -2.27 10.08
C PHE A 304 -7.27 -3.48 9.58
N TYR A 305 -6.06 -3.69 10.09
CA TYR A 305 -5.21 -4.82 9.67
C TYR A 305 -5.90 -6.17 9.80
N SER A 306 -6.72 -6.37 10.85
CA SER A 306 -7.52 -7.58 11.01
C SER A 306 -8.51 -7.80 9.86
N GLU A 307 -9.24 -6.76 9.43
CA GLU A 307 -10.19 -6.87 8.32
C GLU A 307 -9.44 -7.06 6.99
N LEU A 308 -8.34 -6.31 6.81
CA LEU A 308 -7.52 -6.39 5.61
C LEU A 308 -6.91 -7.79 5.43
N ASN A 309 -6.42 -8.40 6.50
CA ASN A 309 -5.91 -9.77 6.51
C ASN A 309 -6.97 -10.76 6.03
N GLN A 310 -8.21 -10.63 6.52
CA GLN A 310 -9.34 -11.47 6.07
C GLN A 310 -9.66 -11.26 4.58
N LYS A 311 -9.70 -10.00 4.11
CA LYS A 311 -9.97 -9.68 2.70
C LYS A 311 -8.87 -10.19 1.77
N LEU A 312 -7.60 -10.10 2.17
CA LEU A 312 -6.47 -10.62 1.40
C LEU A 312 -6.48 -12.15 1.36
N ALA A 313 -6.76 -12.83 2.47
CA ALA A 313 -6.92 -14.28 2.50
C ALA A 313 -8.02 -14.77 1.55
N ASN A 314 -9.10 -14.01 1.37
CA ASN A 314 -10.20 -14.33 0.46
C ASN A 314 -10.00 -13.81 -0.99
N LEU A 315 -8.89 -13.12 -1.28
CA LEU A 315 -8.67 -12.43 -2.55
C LEU A 315 -8.75 -13.36 -3.76
N THR A 316 -8.18 -14.56 -3.67
CA THR A 316 -8.20 -15.54 -4.77
C THR A 316 -9.63 -15.98 -5.11
N LYS A 317 -10.44 -16.36 -4.11
CA LYS A 317 -11.85 -16.71 -4.29
C LYS A 317 -12.64 -15.52 -4.84
N ARG A 318 -12.38 -14.32 -4.33
CA ARG A 318 -13.02 -13.08 -4.78
C ARG A 318 -12.75 -12.76 -6.25
N ARG A 319 -11.49 -12.87 -6.68
CA ARG A 319 -11.10 -12.68 -8.09
C ARG A 319 -11.76 -13.73 -8.99
N LYS A 320 -11.73 -15.01 -8.59
CA LYS A 320 -12.37 -16.11 -9.35
C LYS A 320 -13.86 -15.83 -9.58
N PHE A 321 -14.57 -15.38 -8.55
CA PHE A 321 -15.98 -14.98 -8.67
C PHE A 321 -16.19 -13.86 -9.72
N PHE A 322 -15.38 -12.80 -9.70
CA PHE A 322 -15.49 -11.74 -10.70
C PHE A 322 -15.25 -12.23 -12.11
N TYR A 323 -14.24 -13.08 -12.35
CA TYR A 323 -13.97 -13.62 -13.67
C TYR A 323 -15.11 -14.51 -14.18
N GLN A 324 -15.70 -15.33 -13.30
CA GLN A 324 -16.84 -16.17 -13.67
C GLN A 324 -18.06 -15.33 -14.05
N LYS A 325 -18.37 -14.27 -13.29
CA LYS A 325 -19.44 -13.33 -13.63
C LYS A 325 -19.16 -12.56 -14.92
N ASN A 326 -17.94 -12.07 -15.11
CA ASN A 326 -17.50 -11.42 -16.35
C ASN A 326 -17.71 -12.34 -17.57
N PHE A 327 -17.26 -13.60 -17.46
CA PHE A 327 -17.40 -14.59 -18.53
C PHE A 327 -18.87 -14.87 -18.86
N LYS A 328 -19.71 -15.08 -17.83
CA LYS A 328 -21.15 -15.28 -18.00
C LYS A 328 -21.80 -14.11 -18.77
N ILE A 329 -21.54 -12.87 -18.34
CA ILE A 329 -22.09 -11.67 -19.00
C ILE A 329 -21.61 -11.58 -20.46
N LYS A 330 -20.32 -11.85 -20.73
CA LYS A 330 -19.78 -11.84 -22.11
C LYS A 330 -20.42 -12.90 -23.02
N LYS A 331 -20.85 -14.03 -22.47
CA LYS A 331 -21.56 -15.10 -23.18
C LYS A 331 -23.03 -14.71 -23.45
N GLU A 332 -23.71 -14.14 -22.46
CA GLU A 332 -25.09 -13.66 -22.62
C GLU A 332 -25.20 -12.51 -23.61
N LEU A 333 -24.18 -11.66 -23.66
CA LEU A 333 -24.11 -10.52 -24.58
C LEU A 333 -23.30 -10.85 -25.85
N ILE A 334 -23.39 -12.07 -26.37
CA ILE A 334 -22.56 -12.56 -27.49
C ILE A 334 -22.65 -11.67 -28.74
N ASN A 335 -23.85 -11.18 -29.04
CA ASN A 335 -24.14 -10.36 -30.22
C ASN A 335 -23.84 -8.87 -30.04
N GLN A 336 -23.40 -8.44 -28.85
CA GLN A 336 -23.06 -7.04 -28.58
C GLN A 336 -21.57 -6.80 -28.79
N LYS A 337 -21.20 -5.57 -29.17
CA LYS A 337 -19.80 -5.14 -29.29
C LYS A 337 -19.19 -4.92 -27.90
N ILE A 338 -18.38 -5.87 -27.42
CA ILE A 338 -17.70 -5.81 -26.12
C ILE A 338 -16.24 -5.43 -26.31
N ILE A 339 -15.81 -4.36 -25.63
CA ILE A 339 -14.41 -3.94 -25.60
C ILE A 339 -13.60 -4.99 -24.84
N HIS A 340 -12.43 -5.39 -25.38
CA HIS A 340 -11.56 -6.38 -24.78
C HIS A 340 -12.24 -7.74 -24.49
N ARG A 341 -13.11 -8.20 -25.40
CA ARG A 341 -13.91 -9.43 -25.23
C ARG A 341 -13.08 -10.63 -24.79
N LYS A 342 -11.94 -10.87 -25.44
CA LYS A 342 -11.06 -12.03 -25.19
C LYS A 342 -10.14 -11.85 -23.97
N ASN A 343 -10.05 -10.64 -23.41
CA ASN A 343 -9.14 -10.34 -22.30
C ASN A 343 -9.80 -10.67 -20.96
N LYS A 344 -8.95 -11.02 -20.00
CA LYS A 344 -9.34 -11.25 -18.61
C LYS A 344 -9.46 -9.92 -17.88
N GLY A 345 -10.57 -9.70 -17.19
CA GLY A 345 -10.89 -8.50 -16.43
C GLY A 345 -12.12 -8.73 -15.55
N PHE A 346 -12.50 -7.74 -14.74
CA PHE A 346 -13.70 -7.82 -13.90
C PHE A 346 -14.90 -7.20 -14.59
N ASN A 347 -14.80 -5.94 -15.00
CA ASN A 347 -15.91 -5.23 -15.63
C ASN A 347 -16.10 -5.64 -17.09
N VAL A 348 -17.32 -5.50 -17.60
CA VAL A 348 -17.66 -5.69 -19.01
C VAL A 348 -18.09 -4.35 -19.57
N ILE A 349 -17.40 -3.84 -20.60
CA ILE A 349 -17.82 -2.60 -21.27
C ILE A 349 -18.37 -2.93 -22.65
N VAL A 350 -19.58 -2.45 -22.90
CA VAL A 350 -20.36 -2.72 -24.11
C VAL A 350 -20.55 -1.42 -24.88
N LYS A 351 -20.05 -1.37 -26.12
CA LYS A 351 -20.17 -0.27 -27.08
C LYS A 351 -21.34 -0.53 -28.03
N ASP A 352 -22.55 -0.46 -27.48
CA ASP A 352 -23.80 -0.80 -28.17
C ASP A 352 -24.95 0.07 -27.62
N ASN A 353 -26.18 -0.15 -28.08
CA ASN A 353 -27.38 0.57 -27.66
C ASN A 353 -27.51 0.61 -26.13
N LYS A 354 -27.29 1.80 -25.54
CA LYS A 354 -27.27 2.01 -24.08
C LYS A 354 -28.56 1.58 -23.41
N LYS A 355 -29.74 1.84 -24.01
CA LYS A 355 -31.04 1.49 -23.41
C LYS A 355 -31.12 -0.02 -23.18
N LYS A 356 -30.78 -0.80 -24.20
CA LYS A 356 -30.75 -2.27 -24.14
C LYS A 356 -29.80 -2.79 -23.06
N ILE A 357 -28.59 -2.22 -22.93
CA ILE A 357 -27.62 -2.67 -21.92
C ILE A 357 -28.05 -2.26 -20.51
N ILE A 358 -28.66 -1.08 -20.34
CA ILE A 358 -29.21 -0.63 -19.07
C ILE A 358 -30.36 -1.53 -18.62
N GLU A 359 -31.27 -1.90 -19.51
CA GLU A 359 -32.36 -2.85 -19.24
C GLU A 359 -31.81 -4.22 -18.84
N TYR A 360 -30.79 -4.73 -19.54
CA TYR A 360 -30.08 -5.95 -19.15
C TYR A 360 -29.49 -5.83 -17.73
N CYS A 361 -28.86 -4.70 -17.39
CA CYS A 361 -28.31 -4.48 -16.05
C CYS A 361 -29.40 -4.44 -14.98
N LYS A 362 -30.52 -3.74 -15.22
CA LYS A 362 -31.66 -3.68 -14.30
C LYS A 362 -32.26 -5.08 -14.06
N LYS A 363 -32.50 -5.84 -15.13
CA LYS A 363 -33.04 -7.20 -15.06
C LYS A 363 -32.17 -8.15 -14.24
N ASN A 364 -30.85 -7.99 -14.30
CA ASN A 364 -29.88 -8.84 -13.61
C ASN A 364 -29.34 -8.24 -12.31
N ASN A 365 -29.88 -7.10 -11.86
CA ASN A 365 -29.40 -6.34 -10.70
C ASN A 365 -27.89 -6.04 -10.73
N TYR A 366 -27.37 -5.66 -11.90
CA TYR A 366 -25.99 -5.23 -12.07
C TYR A 366 -25.89 -3.71 -11.98
N GLU A 367 -25.01 -3.22 -11.11
CA GLU A 367 -24.58 -1.83 -11.16
C GLU A 367 -23.86 -1.53 -12.48
N TYR A 368 -24.04 -0.33 -13.00
CA TYR A 368 -23.38 0.11 -14.22
C TYR A 368 -22.87 1.55 -14.12
N THR A 369 -22.05 1.94 -15.08
CA THR A 369 -21.52 3.30 -15.22
C THR A 369 -21.55 3.68 -16.70
N LEU A 370 -22.16 4.83 -17.00
CA LEU A 370 -22.18 5.37 -18.36
C LEU A 370 -20.82 5.95 -18.73
N CYS A 371 -20.38 5.67 -19.95
CA CYS A 371 -19.20 6.27 -20.59
C CYS A 371 -19.65 7.33 -21.63
N PRO A 372 -18.80 8.30 -21.99
CA PRO A 372 -17.34 8.36 -21.75
C PRO A 372 -16.96 8.67 -20.30
N ARG A 373 -15.98 7.93 -19.75
CA ARG A 373 -15.33 8.23 -18.47
C ARG A 373 -13.86 7.84 -18.50
N TYR A 374 -12.97 8.76 -18.13
CA TYR A 374 -11.52 8.53 -18.13
C TYR A 374 -11.12 7.26 -17.37
N ILE A 375 -11.74 6.97 -16.22
CA ILE A 375 -11.45 5.78 -15.41
C ILE A 375 -12.02 4.47 -15.98
N ARG A 376 -12.63 4.52 -17.17
CA ARG A 376 -13.18 3.40 -17.93
C ARG A 376 -12.68 3.53 -19.37
N VAL A 377 -13.53 3.97 -20.28
CA VAL A 377 -13.22 4.27 -21.68
C VAL A 377 -13.83 5.61 -22.07
N LEU A 378 -13.22 6.31 -23.00
CA LEU A 378 -13.67 7.61 -23.53
C LEU A 378 -14.55 7.44 -24.78
N GLU A 379 -15.44 6.46 -24.71
CA GLU A 379 -16.30 6.03 -25.83
C GLU A 379 -17.75 5.91 -25.38
N ASP A 380 -18.68 6.00 -26.32
CA ASP A 380 -20.11 5.90 -26.05
C ASP A 380 -20.47 4.45 -25.70
N ALA A 381 -20.48 4.14 -24.40
CA ALA A 381 -20.57 2.76 -23.91
C ALA A 381 -21.22 2.67 -22.53
N VAL A 382 -21.54 1.44 -22.12
CA VAL A 382 -21.98 1.10 -20.75
C VAL A 382 -20.97 0.16 -20.10
N SER A 383 -20.44 0.54 -18.94
CA SER A 383 -19.58 -0.29 -18.09
C SER A 383 -20.42 -1.03 -17.06
N ILE A 384 -20.52 -2.35 -17.18
CA ILE A 384 -21.16 -3.23 -16.21
C ILE A 384 -20.14 -3.51 -15.09
N GLU A 385 -20.47 -3.07 -13.87
CA GLU A 385 -19.54 -2.96 -12.74
C GLU A 385 -19.48 -4.23 -11.89
N VAL A 386 -19.10 -5.35 -12.51
CA VAL A 386 -18.98 -6.68 -11.87
C VAL A 386 -18.16 -6.64 -10.57
N LYS A 387 -17.13 -5.79 -10.53
CA LYS A 387 -16.27 -5.62 -9.35
C LYS A 387 -17.01 -5.09 -8.10
N ARG A 388 -18.26 -4.63 -8.24
CA ARG A 388 -19.11 -4.14 -7.15
C ARG A 388 -20.05 -5.20 -6.59
N LEU A 389 -20.21 -6.33 -7.26
CA LEU A 389 -21.06 -7.43 -6.79
C LEU A 389 -20.46 -8.08 -5.56
N GLU A 390 -21.20 -8.36 -4.50
CA GLU A 390 -20.70 -9.12 -3.35
C GLU A 390 -20.68 -10.64 -3.61
N VAL A 391 -19.84 -11.37 -2.88
CA VAL A 391 -19.88 -12.84 -2.90
C VAL A 391 -21.03 -13.26 -1.99
N SER A 392 -22.06 -13.88 -2.58
CA SER A 392 -23.19 -14.49 -1.85
C SER A 392 -22.73 -15.62 -0.95
#